data_AF-A0A852KJ33-F1
#
_entry.id   AF-A0A852KJ33-F1
#
_cell.length_a   1.000
_cell.length_b   1.000
_cell.length_c   1.000
_cell.angle_alpha   90.00
_cell.angle_beta   90.00
_cell.angle_gamma   90.00
#
_symmetry.space_group_name_H-M   'P 1'
#
loop_
_entity.id
_entity.type
_entity.pdbx_description
1 polymer ?
#
loop_
_entity_poly.entity_id
_entity_poly.type
_entity_poly.pdbx_seq_one_letter_code
_entity_poly.pdbx_strand_id
1 'polypeptide(L)'
;GYQPCEPAAVRQRVAALELQYQQLLELSRRRRARLEESRRFWKFCWDAEEEEAWMREQERLLSCEDVGRDLSSSLRLLSQHAAWRGELSGRAGPLRQALAGGELLVAEGSLGAPEVARRLKELEERWEALGKLEAERELRLRRAAAAFQLQAEAADAEAWLEDAARLVTGPELGHDEFSTRSLVKQHRDVQEDVRSHGRALEALKEQAAALAPQPATGAAAAAAAAAVAKLPQLEARYREVSALAERRSRELQDALSLYTMCSEANACELWLGEKEQWLAALRVPDRLEDLEVVQQRFERLEPELNGLASRVAAVSRVAEQLLGTGRRNRDSVCATRQQLNARWERFRALCDQKKEALTSALSIQNFHLECDETSAWVQEKTKAIESTQGLGSDLPGVTALQRKLSGLEHDLEAIQTKVRELRAQGEDLSSRHPQQSPALLARLEAVEAARDELRLGLRLREEALGESKKLQAFLRDLAGLQAWLSQTQAAAASRDLPATPAEAERLLSQHESLRREIERYGDDYRGAGATGKELVERNRGQGQLLLLQQRLEALDKGWEQLGWMWEERQRLLAEALAFQLFLRDSKQVEGVLSRQ
;
A
#
# COMPACT_ATOMS: atom_id res chain seq x y z
N GLY A 1 -99.03 83.04 96.14
CA GLY A 1 -97.86 82.31 96.67
C GLY A 1 -97.23 81.53 95.54
N TYR A 2 -96.04 81.91 95.09
CA TYR A 2 -95.20 81.04 94.27
C TYR A 2 -94.51 80.09 95.23
N GLN A 3 -94.72 78.78 95.10
CA GLN A 3 -93.88 77.81 95.79
C GLN A 3 -92.70 77.48 94.88
N PRO A 4 -91.45 77.83 95.27
CA PRO A 4 -90.27 77.35 94.56
C PRO A 4 -90.26 75.83 94.60
N CYS A 5 -90.03 75.18 93.47
CA CYS A 5 -89.84 73.74 93.46
C CYS A 5 -88.52 73.42 94.19
N GLU A 6 -88.58 72.52 95.18
CA GLU A 6 -87.41 72.02 95.91
C GLU A 6 -86.32 71.55 94.92
N PRO A 7 -85.09 72.11 94.97
CA PRO A 7 -84.01 71.73 94.06
C PRO A 7 -83.66 70.23 94.09
N ALA A 8 -83.98 69.54 95.19
CA ALA A 8 -83.84 68.09 95.33
C ALA A 8 -84.91 67.31 94.53
N ALA A 9 -86.16 67.79 94.49
CA ALA A 9 -87.24 67.17 93.72
C ALA A 9 -87.03 67.28 92.21
N VAL A 10 -86.52 68.43 91.75
CA VAL A 10 -86.10 68.61 90.33
C VAL A 10 -84.94 67.67 90.00
N ARG A 11 -83.92 67.56 90.86
CA ARG A 11 -82.78 66.64 90.66
C ARG A 11 -83.19 65.17 90.62
N GLN A 12 -84.11 64.73 91.49
CA GLN A 12 -84.66 63.37 91.45
C GLN A 12 -85.46 63.10 90.17
N ARG A 13 -86.26 64.08 89.72
CA ARG A 13 -87.03 63.97 88.47
C ARG A 13 -86.10 63.91 87.24
N VAL A 14 -85.03 64.70 87.22
CA VAL A 14 -83.99 64.67 86.18
C VAL A 14 -83.26 63.32 86.18
N ALA A 15 -82.83 62.81 87.34
CA ALA A 15 -82.18 61.50 87.45
C ALA A 15 -83.11 60.34 87.00
N ALA A 16 -84.41 60.41 87.31
CA ALA A 16 -85.39 59.44 86.83
C ALA A 16 -85.59 59.51 85.30
N LEU A 17 -85.64 60.72 84.74
CA LEU A 17 -85.69 60.94 83.28
C LEU A 17 -84.41 60.47 82.59
N GLU A 18 -83.23 60.69 83.18
CA GLU A 18 -81.94 60.19 82.69
C GLU A 18 -81.91 58.66 82.67
N LEU A 19 -82.40 58.00 83.72
CA LEU A 19 -82.51 56.54 83.77
C LEU A 19 -83.48 56.01 82.71
N GLN A 20 -84.65 56.62 82.55
CA GLN A 20 -85.62 56.25 81.51
C GLN A 20 -85.06 56.47 80.09
N TYR A 21 -84.30 57.55 79.88
CA TYR A 21 -83.61 57.81 78.62
C TYR A 21 -82.51 56.79 78.35
N GLN A 22 -81.72 56.40 79.36
CA GLN A 22 -80.74 55.32 79.24
C GLN A 22 -81.39 53.97 78.89
N GLN A 23 -82.52 53.63 79.52
CA GLN A 23 -83.30 52.43 79.19
C GLN A 23 -83.85 52.48 77.76
N LEU A 24 -84.36 53.62 77.30
CA LEU A 24 -84.82 53.81 75.92
C LEU A 24 -83.67 53.66 74.93
N LEU A 25 -82.49 54.24 75.22
CA LEU A 25 -81.28 54.07 74.41
C LEU A 25 -80.86 52.60 74.34
N GLU A 26 -80.92 51.87 75.45
CA GLU A 26 -80.58 50.45 75.48
C GLU A 26 -81.59 49.61 74.68
N LEU A 27 -82.90 49.85 74.81
CA LEU A 27 -83.93 49.20 74.00
C LEU A 27 -83.78 49.53 72.51
N SER A 28 -83.47 50.78 72.18
CA SER A 28 -83.19 51.22 70.81
C SER A 28 -81.96 50.52 70.23
N ARG A 29 -80.86 50.43 71.00
CA ARG A 29 -79.65 49.67 70.62
C ARG A 29 -79.95 48.19 70.41
N ARG A 30 -80.71 47.55 71.30
CA ARG A 30 -81.13 46.14 71.17
C ARG A 30 -82.00 45.91 69.94
N ARG A 31 -82.96 46.82 69.66
CA ARG A 31 -83.80 46.75 68.46
C ARG A 31 -82.98 46.93 67.19
N ARG A 32 -82.06 47.90 67.17
CA ARG A 32 -81.14 48.14 66.06
C ARG A 32 -80.26 46.90 65.80
N ALA A 33 -79.67 46.31 66.85
CA ALA A 33 -78.87 45.09 66.72
C ALA A 33 -79.66 43.94 66.09
N ARG A 34 -80.90 43.68 66.54
CA ARG A 34 -81.78 42.65 65.95
C ARG A 34 -82.19 42.94 64.50
N LEU A 35 -82.40 44.20 64.14
CA LEU A 35 -82.71 44.58 62.75
C LEU A 35 -81.49 44.45 61.85
N GLU A 36 -80.30 44.80 62.35
CA GLU A 36 -79.04 44.61 61.64
C GLU A 36 -78.73 43.13 61.42
N GLU A 37 -78.97 42.29 62.43
CA GLU A 37 -78.87 40.83 62.37
C GLU A 37 -79.84 40.22 61.34
N SER A 38 -81.13 40.61 61.39
CA SER A 38 -82.14 40.20 60.41
C SER A 38 -81.78 40.64 58.99
N ARG A 39 -81.28 41.88 58.81
CA ARG A 39 -80.81 42.38 57.50
C ARG A 39 -79.64 41.56 56.97
N ARG A 40 -78.67 41.17 57.82
CA ARG A 40 -77.53 40.34 57.43
C ARG A 40 -77.98 38.92 57.04
N PHE A 41 -78.89 38.32 57.82
CA PHE A 41 -79.48 37.02 57.51
C PHE A 41 -80.19 37.01 56.14
N TRP A 42 -81.10 37.96 55.91
CA TRP A 42 -81.83 38.03 54.64
C TRP A 42 -80.94 38.39 53.46
N LYS A 43 -79.91 39.23 53.68
CA LYS A 43 -78.89 39.48 52.66
C LYS A 43 -78.17 38.20 52.28
N PHE A 44 -77.71 37.42 53.26
CA PHE A 44 -77.08 36.12 52.98
C PHE A 44 -78.01 35.18 52.23
N CYS A 45 -79.28 35.05 52.65
CA CYS A 45 -80.24 34.17 51.98
C CYS A 45 -80.47 34.58 50.52
N TRP A 46 -80.57 35.88 50.25
CA TRP A 46 -80.69 36.39 48.89
C TRP A 46 -79.44 36.08 48.05
N ASP A 47 -78.26 36.41 48.57
CA ASP A 47 -76.98 36.18 47.88
C ASP A 47 -76.77 34.67 47.62
N ALA A 48 -77.17 33.81 48.56
CA ALA A 48 -77.15 32.36 48.42
C ALA A 48 -78.12 31.85 47.34
N GLU A 49 -79.35 32.37 47.27
CA GLU A 49 -80.33 31.97 46.25
C GLU A 49 -79.90 32.36 44.83
N GLU A 50 -79.25 33.51 44.66
CA GLU A 50 -78.69 33.94 43.37
C GLU A 50 -77.56 33.00 42.91
N GLU A 51 -76.63 32.66 43.80
CA GLU A 51 -75.55 31.71 43.49
C GLU A 51 -76.09 30.30 43.24
N GLU A 52 -77.08 29.85 44.01
CA GLU A 52 -77.79 28.58 43.77
C GLU A 52 -78.49 28.53 42.41
N ALA A 53 -79.18 29.61 42.02
CA ALA A 53 -79.88 29.70 40.75
C ALA A 53 -78.90 29.69 39.58
N TRP A 54 -77.80 30.42 39.70
CA TRP A 54 -76.73 30.41 38.71
C TRP A 54 -76.10 29.02 38.56
N MET A 55 -75.77 28.35 39.67
CA MET A 55 -75.22 26.99 39.65
C MET A 55 -76.17 25.99 38.99
N ARG A 56 -77.49 26.04 39.26
CA ARG A 56 -78.48 25.17 38.60
C ARG A 56 -78.52 25.35 37.08
N GLU A 57 -78.42 26.59 36.61
CA GLU A 57 -78.37 26.86 35.17
C GLU A 57 -77.09 26.26 34.55
N GLN A 58 -75.95 26.38 35.24
CA GLN A 58 -74.69 25.80 34.80
C GLN A 58 -74.70 24.26 34.80
N GLU A 59 -75.28 23.64 35.83
CA GLU A 59 -75.46 22.19 35.92
C GLU A 59 -76.20 21.67 34.68
N ARG A 60 -77.23 22.39 34.20
CA ARG A 60 -77.97 22.02 32.99
C ARG A 60 -77.10 22.07 31.74
N LEU A 61 -76.26 23.10 31.60
CA LEU A 61 -75.35 23.23 30.47
C LEU A 61 -74.29 22.12 30.46
N LEU A 62 -73.70 21.83 31.61
CA LEU A 62 -72.69 20.79 31.75
C LEU A 62 -73.24 19.38 31.52
N SER A 63 -74.50 19.14 31.91
CA SER A 63 -75.20 17.87 31.74
C SER A 63 -75.50 17.52 30.28
N CYS A 64 -75.31 18.45 29.34
CA CYS A 64 -75.49 18.15 27.91
C CYS A 64 -74.49 17.07 27.45
N GLU A 65 -75.02 16.06 26.75
CA GLU A 65 -74.27 14.90 26.27
C GLU A 65 -73.66 15.09 24.87
N ASP A 66 -73.94 16.22 24.22
CA ASP A 66 -73.43 16.50 22.87
C ASP A 66 -71.90 16.64 22.88
N VAL A 67 -71.26 15.80 22.08
CA VAL A 67 -69.82 15.77 21.88
C VAL A 67 -69.38 16.23 20.49
N GLY A 68 -70.33 16.61 19.63
CA GLY A 68 -70.07 16.86 18.21
C GLY A 68 -70.18 15.60 17.34
N ARG A 69 -70.02 15.79 16.03
CA ARG A 69 -70.18 14.73 15.00
C ARG A 69 -68.88 14.38 14.29
N ASP A 70 -67.85 15.20 14.46
CA ASP A 70 -66.55 15.10 13.81
C ASP A 70 -65.47 15.79 14.67
N LEU A 71 -64.21 15.64 14.28
CA LEU A 71 -63.06 16.21 14.99
C LEU A 71 -63.20 17.73 15.18
N SER A 72 -63.55 18.47 14.12
CA SER A 72 -63.63 19.93 14.16
C SER A 72 -64.71 20.42 15.13
N SER A 73 -65.89 19.78 15.11
CA SER A 73 -66.99 20.11 16.02
C SER A 73 -66.66 19.76 17.48
N SER A 74 -66.02 18.62 17.74
CA SER A 74 -65.55 18.26 19.09
C SER A 74 -64.48 19.21 19.61
N LEU A 75 -63.49 19.60 18.80
CA LEU A 75 -62.45 20.56 19.18
C LEU A 75 -63.04 21.95 19.47
N ARG A 76 -64.04 22.38 18.68
CA ARG A 76 -64.76 23.63 18.94
C ARG A 76 -65.51 23.59 20.27
N LEU A 77 -66.22 22.49 20.58
CA LEU A 77 -66.91 22.32 21.86
C LEU A 77 -65.92 22.28 23.03
N LEU A 78 -64.74 21.70 22.83
CA LEU A 78 -63.67 21.67 23.84
C LEU A 78 -63.10 23.07 24.12
N SER A 79 -62.93 23.88 23.07
CA SER A 79 -62.55 25.29 23.19
C SER A 79 -63.62 26.11 23.90
N GLN A 80 -64.90 25.90 23.58
CA GLN A 80 -66.03 26.53 24.28
C GLN A 80 -66.07 26.13 25.76
N HIS A 81 -65.86 24.85 26.07
CA HIS A 81 -65.79 24.34 27.45
C HIS A 81 -64.62 24.95 28.23
N ALA A 82 -63.47 25.15 27.59
CA ALA A 82 -62.32 25.81 28.21
C ALA A 82 -62.60 27.29 28.53
N ALA A 83 -63.30 28.00 27.64
CA ALA A 83 -63.76 29.37 27.92
C ALA A 83 -64.74 29.40 29.10
N TRP A 84 -65.72 28.48 29.09
CA TRP A 84 -66.68 28.31 30.17
C TRP A 84 -66.00 28.00 31.52
N ARG A 85 -64.97 27.16 31.55
CA ARG A 85 -64.17 26.88 32.76
C ARG A 85 -63.52 28.16 33.31
N GLY A 86 -63.07 29.05 32.42
CA GLY A 86 -62.55 30.36 32.82
C GLY A 86 -63.59 31.20 33.57
N GLU A 87 -64.83 31.20 33.08
CA GLU A 87 -65.95 31.87 33.74
C GLU A 87 -66.27 31.24 35.11
N LEU A 88 -66.29 29.91 35.20
CA LEU A 88 -66.47 29.19 36.47
C LEU A 88 -65.37 29.55 37.48
N SER A 89 -64.11 29.59 37.04
CA SER A 89 -62.99 29.98 37.91
C SER A 89 -63.13 31.40 38.43
N GLY A 90 -63.69 32.32 37.64
CA GLY A 90 -63.97 33.69 38.06
C GLY A 90 -65.04 33.79 39.16
N ARG A 91 -65.99 32.85 39.18
CA ARG A 91 -67.09 32.79 40.17
C ARG A 91 -66.68 32.19 41.52
N ALA A 92 -65.55 31.50 41.58
CA ALA A 92 -65.03 30.94 42.83
C ALA A 92 -64.77 32.00 43.92
N GLY A 93 -64.31 33.20 43.52
CA GLY A 93 -64.01 34.30 44.44
C GLY A 93 -65.27 34.86 45.14
N PRO A 94 -66.28 35.32 44.37
CA PRO A 94 -67.57 35.75 44.91
C PRO A 94 -68.25 34.70 45.80
N LEU A 95 -68.27 33.43 45.37
CA LEU A 95 -68.86 32.35 46.16
C LEU A 95 -68.15 32.18 47.52
N ARG A 96 -66.81 32.17 47.53
CA ARG A 96 -66.04 32.10 48.80
C ARG A 96 -66.35 33.25 49.73
N GLN A 97 -66.57 34.46 49.21
CA GLN A 97 -66.96 35.61 50.04
C GLN A 97 -68.37 35.44 50.62
N ALA A 98 -69.33 34.92 49.84
CA ALA A 98 -70.68 34.62 50.30
C ALA A 98 -70.66 33.53 51.40
N LEU A 99 -69.87 32.46 51.21
CA LEU A 99 -69.68 31.40 52.20
C LEU A 99 -69.07 31.94 53.50
N ALA A 100 -67.95 32.68 53.42
CA ALA A 100 -67.32 33.29 54.60
C ALA A 100 -68.26 34.25 55.34
N GLY A 101 -69.11 34.98 54.61
CA GLY A 101 -70.15 35.83 55.19
C GLY A 101 -71.19 35.03 55.98
N GLY A 102 -71.61 33.87 55.47
CA GLY A 102 -72.53 32.97 56.17
C GLY A 102 -71.88 32.28 57.37
N GLU A 103 -70.63 31.84 57.27
CA GLU A 103 -69.88 31.22 58.38
C GLU A 103 -69.79 32.16 59.59
N LEU A 104 -69.52 33.44 59.36
CA LEU A 104 -69.51 34.46 60.41
C LEU A 104 -70.89 34.60 61.08
N LEU A 105 -71.97 34.56 60.30
CA LEU A 105 -73.35 34.63 60.85
C LEU A 105 -73.68 33.41 61.72
N VAL A 106 -73.17 32.23 61.36
CA VAL A 106 -73.30 31.02 62.19
C VAL A 106 -72.47 31.15 63.47
N ALA A 107 -71.22 31.63 63.37
CA ALA A 107 -70.31 31.79 64.51
C ALA A 107 -70.79 32.83 65.53
N GLU A 108 -71.44 33.92 65.08
CA GLU A 108 -72.04 34.95 65.93
C GLU A 108 -73.30 34.47 66.68
N GLY A 109 -73.81 33.27 66.38
CA GLY A 109 -75.01 32.71 67.03
C GLY A 109 -76.30 33.45 66.65
N SER A 110 -76.35 33.95 65.41
CA SER A 110 -77.40 34.87 64.96
C SER A 110 -78.76 34.23 64.70
N LEU A 111 -79.81 35.07 64.63
CA LEU A 111 -81.18 34.70 64.23
C LEU A 111 -81.17 33.91 62.91
N GLY A 112 -81.54 32.63 62.95
CA GLY A 112 -81.56 31.76 61.77
C GLY A 112 -80.25 31.00 61.48
N ALA A 113 -79.26 31.00 62.40
CA ALA A 113 -78.02 30.22 62.29
C ALA A 113 -78.18 28.75 61.79
N PRO A 114 -79.17 27.94 62.23
CA PRO A 114 -79.33 26.58 61.70
C PRO A 114 -79.71 26.56 60.22
N GLU A 115 -80.48 27.53 59.74
CA GLU A 115 -80.86 27.66 58.33
C GLU A 115 -79.68 28.16 57.48
N VAL A 116 -78.90 29.12 57.99
CA VAL A 116 -77.67 29.58 57.35
C VAL A 116 -76.69 28.43 57.20
N ALA A 117 -76.47 27.63 58.24
CA ALA A 117 -75.59 26.46 58.20
C ALA A 117 -76.05 25.41 57.16
N ARG A 118 -77.37 25.17 57.04
CA ARG A 118 -77.94 24.28 56.02
C ARG A 118 -77.64 24.80 54.61
N ARG A 119 -77.89 26.08 54.35
CA ARG A 119 -77.67 26.71 53.03
C ARG A 119 -76.19 26.76 52.64
N LEU A 120 -75.29 27.03 53.59
CA LEU A 120 -73.84 26.96 53.36
C LEU A 120 -73.43 25.57 52.86
N LYS A 121 -73.87 24.53 53.57
CA LYS A 121 -73.59 23.14 53.18
C LYS A 121 -74.16 22.81 51.78
N GLU A 122 -75.37 23.25 51.48
CA GLU A 122 -75.99 23.04 50.16
C GLU A 122 -75.24 23.76 49.03
N LEU A 123 -74.75 24.98 49.27
CA LEU A 123 -73.94 25.73 48.31
C LEU A 123 -72.59 25.05 48.06
N GLU A 124 -71.91 24.60 49.11
CA GLU A 124 -70.64 23.87 49.01
C GLU A 124 -70.80 22.55 48.25
N GLU A 125 -71.79 21.74 48.61
CA GLU A 125 -72.08 20.46 47.94
C GLU A 125 -72.42 20.65 46.46
N ARG A 126 -73.20 21.68 46.11
CA ARG A 126 -73.51 22.00 44.70
C ARG A 126 -72.28 22.50 43.94
N TRP A 127 -71.45 23.34 44.56
CA TRP A 127 -70.21 23.79 43.93
C TRP A 127 -69.26 22.61 43.64
N GLU A 128 -69.12 21.68 44.58
CA GLU A 128 -68.36 20.45 44.36
C GLU A 128 -68.98 19.57 43.26
N ALA A 129 -70.31 19.42 43.24
CA ALA A 129 -71.02 18.67 42.21
C ALA A 129 -70.83 19.29 40.81
N LEU A 130 -70.88 20.62 40.71
CA LEU A 130 -70.63 21.37 39.49
C LEU A 130 -69.20 21.14 38.99
N GLY A 131 -68.20 21.13 39.89
CA GLY A 131 -66.83 20.77 39.57
C GLY A 131 -66.66 19.34 39.03
N LYS A 132 -67.42 18.37 39.57
CA LYS A 132 -67.44 17.00 39.06
C LYS A 132 -68.05 16.94 37.64
N LEU A 133 -69.19 17.60 37.42
CA LEU A 133 -69.84 17.67 36.10
C LEU A 133 -68.95 18.34 35.05
N GLU A 134 -68.20 19.37 35.45
CA GLU A 134 -67.25 20.08 34.59
C GLU A 134 -66.14 19.14 34.09
N ALA A 135 -65.52 18.42 35.03
CA ALA A 135 -64.46 17.47 34.74
C ALA A 135 -64.97 16.29 33.89
N GLU A 136 -66.17 15.78 34.19
CA GLU A 136 -66.81 14.70 33.42
C GLU A 136 -67.10 15.13 31.98
N ARG A 137 -67.60 16.35 31.78
CA ARG A 137 -67.85 16.91 30.44
C ARG A 137 -66.55 17.12 29.67
N GLU A 138 -65.53 17.71 30.28
CA GLU A 138 -64.22 17.86 29.63
C GLU A 138 -63.68 16.51 29.17
N LEU A 139 -63.72 15.52 30.06
CA LEU A 139 -63.23 14.19 29.78
C LEU A 139 -64.00 13.55 28.61
N ARG A 140 -65.33 13.70 28.59
CA ARG A 140 -66.19 13.22 27.49
C ARG A 140 -65.82 13.87 26.16
N LEU A 141 -65.63 15.20 26.13
CA LEU A 141 -65.24 15.95 24.93
C LEU A 141 -63.83 15.58 24.45
N ARG A 142 -62.87 15.44 25.37
CA ARG A 142 -61.49 15.02 25.04
C ARG A 142 -61.46 13.62 24.43
N ARG A 143 -62.21 12.67 24.99
CA ARG A 143 -62.32 11.31 24.45
C ARG A 143 -62.97 11.30 23.07
N ALA A 144 -64.03 12.11 22.86
CA ALA A 144 -64.67 12.21 21.56
C ALA A 144 -63.72 12.80 20.50
N ALA A 145 -63.00 13.88 20.83
CA ALA A 145 -62.00 14.47 19.95
C ALA A 145 -60.89 13.46 19.61
N ALA A 146 -60.37 12.72 20.61
CA ALA A 146 -59.35 11.70 20.40
C ALA A 146 -59.85 10.52 19.54
N ALA A 147 -61.13 10.14 19.66
CA ALA A 147 -61.76 9.11 18.82
C ALA A 147 -61.89 9.54 17.36
N PHE A 148 -62.34 10.78 17.10
CA PHE A 148 -62.40 11.32 15.74
C PHE A 148 -61.01 11.55 15.14
N GLN A 149 -60.02 11.95 15.96
CA GLN A 149 -58.62 12.05 15.54
C GLN A 149 -58.10 10.69 15.07
N LEU A 150 -58.30 9.64 15.86
CA LEU A 150 -57.90 8.28 15.51
C LEU A 150 -58.52 7.83 14.18
N GLN A 151 -59.80 8.13 13.96
CA GLN A 151 -60.48 7.80 12.70
C GLN A 151 -59.88 8.55 11.51
N ALA A 152 -59.59 9.84 11.65
CA ALA A 152 -59.00 10.65 10.59
C ALA A 152 -57.59 10.16 10.24
N GLU A 153 -56.72 9.98 11.23
CA GLU A 153 -55.36 9.48 11.03
C GLU A 153 -55.32 8.06 10.47
N ALA A 154 -56.27 7.19 10.84
CA ALA A 154 -56.40 5.87 10.24
C ALA A 154 -56.80 5.92 8.75
N ALA A 155 -57.64 6.89 8.35
CA ALA A 155 -57.99 7.12 6.95
C ALA A 155 -56.82 7.69 6.15
N ASP A 156 -56.05 8.61 6.74
CA ASP A 156 -54.83 9.15 6.12
C ASP A 156 -53.77 8.06 5.92
N ALA A 157 -53.59 7.18 6.91
CA ALA A 157 -52.71 6.02 6.80
C ALA A 157 -53.16 5.04 5.70
N GLU A 158 -54.47 4.83 5.55
CA GLU A 158 -55.04 4.00 4.48
C GLU A 158 -54.74 4.58 3.09
N ALA A 159 -55.01 5.87 2.89
CA ALA A 159 -54.75 6.56 1.62
C ALA A 159 -53.26 6.54 1.27
N TRP A 160 -52.39 6.82 2.25
CA TRP A 160 -50.95 6.76 2.07
C TRP A 160 -50.46 5.35 1.69
N LEU A 161 -51.00 4.30 2.32
CA LEU A 161 -50.63 2.92 1.99
C LEU A 161 -50.97 2.56 0.53
N GLU A 162 -52.07 3.09 -0.01
CA GLU A 162 -52.44 2.88 -1.41
C GLU A 162 -51.49 3.61 -2.37
N ASP A 163 -51.06 4.82 -2.04
CA ASP A 163 -50.05 5.56 -2.79
C ASP A 163 -48.68 4.87 -2.73
N ALA A 164 -48.24 4.48 -1.53
CA ALA A 164 -46.99 3.77 -1.33
C ALA A 164 -46.98 2.43 -2.10
N ALA A 165 -48.09 1.69 -2.09
CA ALA A 165 -48.24 0.46 -2.87
C ALA A 165 -48.03 0.69 -4.37
N ARG A 166 -48.54 1.79 -4.94
CA ARG A 166 -48.32 2.14 -6.35
C ARG A 166 -46.85 2.41 -6.66
N LEU A 167 -46.14 3.11 -5.78
CA LEU A 167 -44.73 3.44 -5.97
C LEU A 167 -43.83 2.19 -5.90
N VAL A 168 -44.09 1.27 -4.97
CA VAL A 168 -43.25 0.08 -4.76
C VAL A 168 -43.54 -1.06 -5.75
N THR A 169 -44.59 -0.95 -6.56
CA THR A 169 -44.99 -1.97 -7.55
C THR A 169 -44.67 -1.60 -9.00
N GLY A 170 -43.96 -0.48 -9.23
CA GLY A 170 -43.58 -0.08 -10.59
C GLY A 170 -42.85 -1.19 -11.38
N PRO A 171 -43.08 -1.37 -12.68
CA PRO A 171 -42.40 -2.41 -13.46
C PRO A 171 -40.97 -2.02 -13.92
N GLU A 172 -40.66 -0.71 -13.92
CA GLU A 172 -39.41 -0.19 -14.48
C GLU A 172 -38.22 -0.43 -13.55
N LEU A 173 -37.16 -0.99 -14.14
CA LEU A 173 -35.87 -1.24 -13.49
C LEU A 173 -34.71 -0.43 -14.11
N GLY A 174 -34.99 0.41 -15.11
CA GLY A 174 -33.97 1.11 -15.91
C GLY A 174 -33.53 0.31 -17.14
N HIS A 175 -32.80 0.98 -18.03
CA HIS A 175 -32.30 0.39 -19.30
C HIS A 175 -30.78 0.49 -19.46
N ASP A 176 -30.11 1.24 -18.59
CA ASP A 176 -28.66 1.42 -18.54
C ASP A 176 -28.20 1.70 -17.09
N GLU A 177 -26.90 1.83 -16.88
CA GLU A 177 -26.34 2.07 -15.55
C GLU A 177 -26.83 3.38 -14.92
N PHE A 178 -26.99 4.44 -15.72
CA PHE A 178 -27.37 5.76 -15.23
C PHE A 178 -28.85 5.82 -14.80
N SER A 179 -29.78 5.40 -15.66
CA SER A 179 -31.21 5.33 -15.38
C SER A 179 -31.50 4.42 -14.19
N THR A 180 -30.85 3.26 -14.13
CA THR A 180 -31.02 2.31 -13.01
C THR A 180 -30.50 2.90 -11.70
N ARG A 181 -29.34 3.57 -11.72
CA ARG A 181 -28.80 4.25 -10.52
C ARG A 181 -29.71 5.36 -10.03
N SER A 182 -30.34 6.11 -10.94
CA SER A 182 -31.35 7.12 -10.60
C SER A 182 -32.56 6.49 -9.90
N LEU A 183 -33.08 5.39 -10.45
CA LEU A 183 -34.21 4.66 -9.86
C LEU A 183 -33.88 4.05 -8.49
N VAL A 184 -32.67 3.49 -8.30
CA VAL A 184 -32.19 3.01 -6.99
C VAL A 184 -32.20 4.16 -5.97
N LYS A 185 -31.73 5.34 -6.37
CA LYS A 185 -31.73 6.53 -5.49
C LYS A 185 -33.15 6.96 -5.13
N GLN A 186 -34.04 7.09 -6.12
CA GLN A 186 -35.44 7.46 -5.90
C GLN A 186 -36.16 6.43 -5.00
N HIS A 187 -35.93 5.13 -5.22
CA HIS A 187 -36.54 4.08 -4.42
C HIS A 187 -36.02 4.06 -2.98
N ARG A 188 -34.77 4.48 -2.75
CA ARG A 188 -34.23 4.62 -1.40
C ARG A 188 -35.00 5.68 -0.60
N ASP A 189 -35.42 6.77 -1.23
CA ASP A 189 -36.24 7.81 -0.59
C ASP A 189 -37.62 7.23 -0.22
N VAL A 190 -38.24 6.47 -1.14
CA VAL A 190 -39.50 5.74 -0.86
C VAL A 190 -39.35 4.75 0.29
N GLN A 191 -38.23 4.02 0.39
CA GLN A 191 -37.99 3.11 1.52
C GLN A 191 -37.89 3.85 2.86
N GLU A 192 -37.28 5.03 2.89
CA GLU A 192 -37.22 5.83 4.12
C GLU A 192 -38.60 6.36 4.50
N ASP A 193 -39.39 6.79 3.52
CA ASP A 193 -40.78 7.20 3.74
C ASP A 193 -41.62 6.03 4.29
N VAL A 194 -41.46 4.82 3.76
CA VAL A 194 -42.14 3.62 4.29
C VAL A 194 -41.70 3.31 5.73
N ARG A 195 -40.42 3.47 6.07
CA ARG A 195 -39.94 3.27 7.45
C ARG A 195 -40.53 4.30 8.43
N SER A 196 -40.63 5.56 8.03
CA SER A 196 -41.13 6.62 8.89
C SER A 196 -42.62 6.43 9.23
N HIS A 197 -43.43 5.99 8.27
CA HIS A 197 -44.86 5.69 8.48
C HIS A 197 -45.11 4.46 9.34
N GLY A 198 -44.12 3.57 9.51
CA GLY A 198 -44.19 2.50 10.50
C GLY A 198 -44.35 3.05 11.93
N ARG A 199 -43.68 4.17 12.25
CA ARG A 199 -43.84 4.84 13.56
C ARG A 199 -45.22 5.47 13.73
N ALA A 200 -45.77 6.05 12.67
CA ALA A 200 -47.12 6.61 12.69
C ALA A 200 -48.17 5.53 12.96
N LEU A 201 -48.00 4.33 12.38
CA LEU A 201 -48.90 3.21 12.63
C LEU A 201 -48.80 2.67 14.07
N GLU A 202 -47.61 2.65 14.67
CA GLU A 202 -47.49 2.29 16.10
C GLU A 202 -48.15 3.36 17.00
N ALA A 203 -47.99 4.65 16.71
CA ALA A 203 -48.66 5.73 17.44
C ALA A 203 -50.20 5.61 17.37
N LEU A 204 -50.74 5.26 16.19
CA LEU A 204 -52.16 4.96 16.01
C LEU A 204 -52.65 3.81 16.92
N LYS A 205 -51.84 2.75 17.09
CA LYS A 205 -52.18 1.65 17.99
C LYS A 205 -52.12 2.04 19.45
N GLU A 206 -51.11 2.82 19.84
CA GLU A 206 -50.99 3.33 21.21
C GLU A 206 -52.20 4.23 21.55
N GLN A 207 -52.62 5.08 20.63
CA GLN A 207 -53.81 5.92 20.80
C GLN A 207 -55.09 5.08 20.89
N ALA A 208 -55.24 4.04 20.06
CA ALA A 208 -56.36 3.11 20.14
C ALA A 208 -56.39 2.36 21.49
N ALA A 209 -55.24 1.91 21.98
CA ALA A 209 -55.13 1.24 23.28
C ALA A 209 -55.46 2.19 24.44
N ALA A 210 -55.06 3.46 24.36
CA ALA A 210 -55.37 4.47 25.36
C ALA A 210 -56.88 4.79 25.43
N LEU A 211 -57.61 4.64 24.32
CA LEU A 211 -59.06 4.86 24.24
C LEU A 211 -59.91 3.66 24.69
N ALA A 212 -59.34 2.45 24.69
CA ALA A 212 -60.03 1.21 25.05
C ALA A 212 -60.60 1.16 26.49
N PRO A 213 -59.88 1.55 27.56
CA PRO A 213 -60.38 1.40 28.93
C PRO A 213 -61.57 2.29 29.26
N GLN A 214 -61.80 3.37 28.50
CA GLN A 214 -62.86 4.33 28.74
C GLN A 214 -63.46 4.83 27.41
N PRO A 215 -64.35 4.04 26.78
CA PRO A 215 -64.84 4.32 25.45
C PRO A 215 -65.62 5.64 25.39
N ALA A 216 -65.49 6.33 24.26
CA ALA A 216 -66.38 7.44 23.92
C ALA A 216 -67.83 6.95 23.76
N THR A 217 -68.79 7.88 23.70
CA THR A 217 -70.21 7.57 23.51
C THR A 217 -70.72 8.09 22.16
N GLY A 218 -71.84 7.53 21.69
CA GLY A 218 -72.51 7.98 20.46
C GLY A 218 -71.66 7.86 19.20
N ALA A 219 -71.67 8.89 18.35
CA ALA A 219 -70.96 8.91 17.08
C ALA A 219 -69.44 8.75 17.23
N ALA A 220 -68.85 9.29 18.30
CA ALA A 220 -67.43 9.14 18.59
C ALA A 220 -67.05 7.69 18.95
N ALA A 221 -67.94 6.95 19.63
CA ALA A 221 -67.73 5.52 19.90
C ALA A 221 -67.65 4.71 18.60
N ALA A 222 -68.57 4.99 17.66
CA ALA A 222 -68.59 4.35 16.36
C ALA A 222 -67.35 4.69 15.52
N ALA A 223 -66.90 5.95 15.56
CA ALA A 223 -65.66 6.40 14.92
C ALA A 223 -64.43 5.64 15.44
N ALA A 224 -64.27 5.56 16.77
CA ALA A 224 -63.18 4.80 17.39
C ALA A 224 -63.25 3.32 17.03
N ALA A 225 -64.43 2.70 17.14
CA ALA A 225 -64.61 1.28 16.81
C ALA A 225 -64.28 0.97 15.34
N ALA A 226 -64.71 1.84 14.42
CA ALA A 226 -64.39 1.70 12.99
C ALA A 226 -62.87 1.83 12.73
N ALA A 227 -62.20 2.78 13.40
CA ALA A 227 -60.75 2.93 13.28
C ALA A 227 -60.00 1.71 13.83
N VAL A 228 -60.37 1.24 15.04
CA VAL A 228 -59.79 0.06 15.68
C VAL A 228 -59.99 -1.20 14.84
N ALA A 229 -61.17 -1.39 14.22
CA ALA A 229 -61.44 -2.51 13.35
C ALA A 229 -60.56 -2.52 12.08
N LYS A 230 -60.13 -1.35 11.60
CA LYS A 230 -59.23 -1.21 10.44
C LYS A 230 -57.76 -1.41 10.77
N LEU A 231 -57.32 -1.17 12.01
CA LEU A 231 -55.89 -1.25 12.39
C LEU A 231 -55.20 -2.56 11.98
N PRO A 232 -55.78 -3.76 12.20
CA PRO A 232 -55.15 -5.01 11.76
C PRO A 232 -54.96 -5.09 10.24
N GLN A 233 -55.88 -4.53 9.47
CA GLN A 233 -55.81 -4.48 8.01
C GLN A 233 -54.73 -3.49 7.54
N LEU A 234 -54.63 -2.33 8.20
CA LEU A 234 -53.57 -1.35 7.94
C LEU A 234 -52.18 -1.93 8.25
N GLU A 235 -52.03 -2.66 9.35
CA GLU A 235 -50.80 -3.38 9.66
C GLU A 235 -50.43 -4.44 8.62
N ALA A 236 -51.41 -5.23 8.17
CA ALA A 236 -51.17 -6.23 7.13
C ALA A 236 -50.73 -5.58 5.83
N ARG A 237 -51.43 -4.52 5.39
CA ARG A 237 -51.07 -3.73 4.20
C ARG A 237 -49.70 -3.07 4.34
N TYR A 238 -49.36 -2.51 5.50
CA TYR A 238 -48.04 -1.92 5.76
C TYR A 238 -46.92 -2.96 5.63
N ARG A 239 -47.10 -4.15 6.21
CA ARG A 239 -46.13 -5.26 6.10
C ARG A 239 -45.97 -5.71 4.65
N GLU A 240 -47.06 -5.76 3.88
CA GLU A 240 -47.03 -6.07 2.46
C GLU A 240 -46.26 -5.01 1.66
N VAL A 241 -46.60 -3.72 1.80
CA VAL A 241 -45.91 -2.61 1.13
C VAL A 241 -44.42 -2.61 1.49
N SER A 242 -44.07 -2.82 2.77
CA SER A 242 -42.67 -2.92 3.21
C SER A 242 -41.95 -4.09 2.55
N ALA A 243 -42.58 -5.26 2.47
CA ALA A 243 -42.00 -6.42 1.80
C ALA A 243 -41.82 -6.20 0.29
N LEU A 244 -42.79 -5.55 -0.37
CA LEU A 244 -42.71 -5.17 -1.77
C LEU A 244 -41.61 -4.12 -2.01
N ALA A 245 -41.47 -3.12 -1.13
CA ALA A 245 -40.41 -2.12 -1.19
C ALA A 245 -39.02 -2.78 -1.09
N GLU A 246 -38.83 -3.72 -0.16
CA GLU A 246 -37.56 -4.45 -0.02
C GLU A 246 -37.28 -5.37 -1.21
N ARG A 247 -38.32 -5.98 -1.80
CA ARG A 247 -38.19 -6.77 -3.02
C ARG A 247 -37.78 -5.91 -4.21
N ARG A 248 -38.45 -4.77 -4.43
CA ARG A 248 -38.11 -3.82 -5.50
C ARG A 248 -36.70 -3.27 -5.35
N SER A 249 -36.26 -2.99 -4.11
CA SER A 249 -34.90 -2.54 -3.83
C SER A 249 -33.86 -3.57 -4.27
N ARG A 250 -34.09 -4.85 -3.96
CA ARG A 250 -33.26 -5.96 -4.44
C ARG A 250 -33.27 -6.09 -5.97
N GLU A 251 -34.44 -6.01 -6.60
CA GLU A 251 -34.55 -6.10 -8.07
C GLU A 251 -33.84 -4.94 -8.79
N LEU A 252 -33.94 -3.71 -8.26
CA LEU A 252 -33.22 -2.54 -8.77
C LEU A 252 -31.71 -2.65 -8.55
N GLN A 253 -31.28 -3.18 -7.41
CA GLN A 253 -29.87 -3.40 -7.10
C GLN A 253 -29.26 -4.49 -8.01
N ASP A 254 -29.97 -5.59 -8.25
CA ASP A 254 -29.57 -6.64 -9.19
C ASP A 254 -29.48 -6.07 -10.62
N ALA A 255 -30.44 -5.24 -11.04
CA ALA A 255 -30.41 -4.56 -12.34
C ALA A 255 -29.20 -3.61 -12.44
N LEU A 256 -28.91 -2.83 -11.40
CA LEU A 256 -27.76 -1.92 -11.37
C LEU A 256 -26.45 -2.72 -11.51
N SER A 257 -26.30 -3.78 -10.74
CA SER A 257 -25.14 -4.66 -10.79
C SER A 257 -24.97 -5.30 -12.17
N LEU A 258 -26.06 -5.69 -12.84
CA LEU A 258 -26.02 -6.19 -14.22
C LEU A 258 -25.51 -5.12 -15.19
N TYR A 259 -26.07 -3.92 -15.16
CA TYR A 259 -25.68 -2.85 -16.10
C TYR A 259 -24.26 -2.36 -15.86
N THR A 260 -23.83 -2.23 -14.60
CA THR A 260 -22.43 -1.91 -14.24
C THR A 260 -21.48 -3.02 -14.69
N MET A 261 -21.86 -4.30 -14.56
CA MET A 261 -21.05 -5.41 -15.06
C MET A 261 -20.90 -5.35 -16.59
N CYS A 262 -21.99 -5.08 -17.31
CA CYS A 262 -21.97 -4.97 -18.77
C CYS A 262 -21.17 -3.74 -19.26
N SER A 263 -21.31 -2.59 -18.61
CA SER A 263 -20.56 -1.38 -18.95
C SER A 263 -19.05 -1.59 -18.72
N GLU A 264 -18.69 -2.20 -17.60
CA GLU A 264 -17.30 -2.52 -17.25
C GLU A 264 -16.69 -3.57 -18.18
N ALA A 265 -17.46 -4.62 -18.54
CA ALA A 265 -17.04 -5.60 -19.53
C ALA A 265 -16.78 -4.95 -20.89
N ASN A 266 -17.67 -4.06 -21.36
CA ASN A 266 -17.48 -3.33 -22.61
C ASN A 266 -16.23 -2.43 -22.58
N ALA A 267 -15.97 -1.76 -21.46
CA ALA A 267 -14.76 -0.96 -21.29
C ALA A 267 -13.48 -1.82 -21.34
N CYS A 268 -13.51 -3.03 -20.77
CA CYS A 268 -12.41 -3.99 -20.90
C CYS A 268 -12.25 -4.48 -22.35
N GLU A 269 -13.34 -4.80 -23.04
CA GLU A 269 -13.34 -5.26 -24.44
C GLU A 269 -12.79 -4.20 -25.41
N LEU A 270 -13.08 -2.92 -25.18
CA LEU A 270 -12.53 -1.81 -25.97
C LEU A 270 -11.01 -1.70 -25.79
N TRP A 271 -10.55 -1.69 -24.55
CA TRP A 271 -9.12 -1.66 -24.24
C TRP A 271 -8.39 -2.88 -24.83
N LEU A 272 -9.00 -4.07 -24.71
CA LEU A 272 -8.47 -5.30 -25.32
C LEU A 272 -8.33 -5.15 -26.83
N GLY A 273 -9.35 -4.63 -27.50
CA GLY A 273 -9.31 -4.41 -28.95
C GLY A 273 -8.18 -3.47 -29.40
N GLU A 274 -7.98 -2.36 -28.68
CA GLU A 274 -6.88 -1.43 -28.98
C GLU A 274 -5.50 -2.08 -28.79
N LYS A 275 -5.31 -2.80 -27.69
CA LYS A 275 -4.02 -3.44 -27.39
C LYS A 275 -3.75 -4.67 -28.25
N GLU A 276 -4.78 -5.43 -28.62
CA GLU A 276 -4.69 -6.53 -29.59
C GLU A 276 -4.18 -6.01 -30.94
N GLN A 277 -4.70 -4.87 -31.42
CA GLN A 277 -4.22 -4.25 -32.66
C GLN A 277 -2.75 -3.79 -32.54
N TRP A 278 -2.39 -3.19 -31.40
CA TRP A 278 -1.00 -2.81 -31.13
C TRP A 278 -0.06 -4.03 -31.12
N LEU A 279 -0.42 -5.12 -30.43
CA LEU A 279 0.36 -6.36 -30.42
C LEU A 279 0.45 -7.04 -31.80
N ALA A 280 -0.63 -6.99 -32.57
CA ALA A 280 -0.66 -7.52 -33.93
C ALA A 280 0.28 -6.73 -34.87
N ALA A 281 0.31 -5.41 -34.73
CA ALA A 281 1.21 -4.52 -35.48
C ALA A 281 2.67 -4.62 -35.02
N LEU A 282 2.92 -5.07 -33.78
CA LEU A 282 4.25 -5.20 -33.22
C LEU A 282 5.03 -6.34 -33.89
N ARG A 283 6.02 -5.95 -34.69
CA ARG A 283 7.05 -6.82 -35.25
C ARG A 283 8.24 -6.86 -34.30
N VAL A 284 8.79 -8.05 -34.07
CA VAL A 284 10.03 -8.22 -33.32
C VAL A 284 11.17 -7.71 -34.22
N PRO A 285 11.87 -6.63 -33.83
CA PRO A 285 12.97 -6.10 -34.63
C PRO A 285 14.21 -7.00 -34.54
N ASP A 286 15.08 -6.90 -35.55
CA ASP A 286 16.33 -7.68 -35.59
C ASP A 286 17.51 -6.96 -34.91
N ARG A 287 17.41 -5.63 -34.70
CA ARG A 287 18.48 -4.82 -34.12
C ARG A 287 18.35 -4.76 -32.60
N LEU A 288 19.47 -4.85 -31.89
CA LEU A 288 19.51 -4.84 -30.42
C LEU A 288 18.91 -3.57 -29.81
N GLU A 289 19.30 -2.39 -30.31
CA GLU A 289 18.78 -1.09 -29.85
C GLU A 289 17.24 -1.01 -29.98
N ASP A 290 16.70 -1.49 -31.09
CA ASP A 290 15.25 -1.49 -31.36
C ASP A 290 14.53 -2.55 -30.49
N LEU A 291 15.17 -3.71 -30.24
CA LEU A 291 14.65 -4.75 -29.35
C LEU A 291 14.52 -4.25 -27.90
N GLU A 292 15.52 -3.54 -27.39
CA GLU A 292 15.48 -2.94 -26.05
C GLU A 292 14.36 -1.91 -25.93
N VAL A 293 14.15 -1.07 -26.95
CA VAL A 293 13.04 -0.11 -26.99
C VAL A 293 11.69 -0.83 -26.96
N VAL A 294 11.54 -1.92 -27.71
CA VAL A 294 10.30 -2.72 -27.72
C VAL A 294 10.10 -3.45 -26.38
N GLN A 295 11.17 -3.95 -25.76
CA GLN A 295 11.12 -4.57 -24.43
C GLN A 295 10.63 -3.57 -23.37
N GLN A 296 11.19 -2.35 -23.33
CA GLN A 296 10.75 -1.31 -22.42
C GLN A 296 9.26 -0.96 -22.61
N ARG A 297 8.76 -0.99 -23.86
CA ARG A 297 7.33 -0.80 -24.14
C ARG A 297 6.48 -1.94 -23.58
N PHE A 298 6.95 -3.18 -23.64
CA PHE A 298 6.29 -4.34 -23.03
C PHE A 298 6.28 -4.28 -21.49
N GLU A 299 7.35 -3.82 -20.87
CA GLU A 299 7.42 -3.62 -19.41
C GLU A 299 6.41 -2.58 -18.94
N ARG A 300 6.16 -1.52 -19.74
CA ARG A 300 5.10 -0.54 -19.45
C ARG A 300 3.69 -1.10 -19.62
N LEU A 301 3.51 -2.12 -20.44
CA LEU A 301 2.21 -2.79 -20.61
C LEU A 301 1.86 -3.67 -19.39
N GLU A 302 2.85 -4.22 -18.70
CA GLU A 302 2.66 -5.12 -17.55
C GLU A 302 1.79 -4.55 -16.41
N PRO A 303 1.97 -3.31 -15.91
CA PRO A 303 1.06 -2.74 -14.94
C PRO A 303 -0.37 -2.57 -15.50
N GLU A 304 -0.52 -2.25 -16.78
CA GLU A 304 -1.83 -2.17 -17.43
C GLU A 304 -2.52 -3.54 -17.50
N LEU A 305 -1.77 -4.61 -17.79
CA LEU A 305 -2.27 -6.00 -17.77
C LEU A 305 -2.77 -6.40 -16.39
N ASN A 306 -2.02 -6.07 -15.34
CA ASN A 306 -2.43 -6.34 -13.97
C ASN A 306 -3.70 -5.55 -13.59
N GLY A 307 -3.78 -4.29 -14.02
CA GLY A 307 -4.98 -3.48 -13.90
C GLY A 307 -6.18 -4.13 -14.57
N LEU A 308 -6.06 -4.55 -15.84
CA LEU A 308 -7.14 -5.21 -16.56
C LEU A 308 -7.51 -6.57 -15.92
N ALA A 309 -6.54 -7.36 -15.48
CA ALA A 309 -6.77 -8.64 -14.81
C ALA A 309 -7.70 -8.48 -13.58
N SER A 310 -7.46 -7.43 -12.79
CA SER A 310 -8.28 -7.12 -11.61
C SER A 310 -9.72 -6.75 -11.99
N ARG A 311 -9.91 -6.00 -13.09
CA ARG A 311 -11.22 -5.60 -13.62
C ARG A 311 -12.00 -6.79 -14.17
N VAL A 312 -11.35 -7.65 -14.95
CA VAL A 312 -11.95 -8.91 -15.47
C VAL A 312 -12.37 -9.84 -14.32
N ALA A 313 -11.56 -9.93 -13.27
CA ALA A 313 -11.91 -10.68 -12.06
C ALA A 313 -13.11 -10.07 -11.31
N ALA A 314 -13.19 -8.74 -11.23
CA ALA A 314 -14.33 -8.05 -10.63
C ALA A 314 -15.63 -8.30 -11.41
N VAL A 315 -15.59 -8.22 -12.75
CA VAL A 315 -16.72 -8.58 -13.63
C VAL A 315 -17.16 -10.02 -13.39
N SER A 316 -16.21 -10.96 -13.32
CA SER A 316 -16.50 -12.38 -13.04
C SER A 316 -17.16 -12.59 -11.68
N ARG A 317 -16.72 -11.87 -10.64
CA ARG A 317 -17.30 -11.93 -9.29
C ARG A 317 -18.73 -11.41 -9.26
N VAL A 318 -18.99 -10.25 -9.89
CA VAL A 318 -20.35 -9.69 -9.98
C VAL A 318 -21.26 -10.63 -10.76
N ALA A 319 -20.78 -11.21 -11.85
CA ALA A 319 -21.52 -12.22 -12.61
C ALA A 319 -21.90 -13.44 -11.74
N GLU A 320 -20.99 -13.96 -10.92
CA GLU A 320 -21.26 -15.06 -9.99
C GLU A 320 -22.32 -14.71 -8.94
N GLN A 321 -22.26 -13.49 -8.38
CA GLN A 321 -23.26 -12.99 -7.43
C GLN A 321 -24.65 -12.94 -8.09
N LEU A 322 -24.76 -12.36 -9.29
CA LEU A 322 -26.01 -12.28 -10.05
C LEU A 322 -26.57 -13.66 -10.42
N LEU A 323 -25.70 -14.63 -10.74
CA LEU A 323 -26.09 -16.01 -11.01
C LEU A 323 -26.52 -16.75 -9.73
N GLY A 324 -26.12 -16.28 -8.54
CA GLY A 324 -26.56 -16.81 -7.25
C GLY A 324 -27.93 -16.29 -6.81
N THR A 325 -28.22 -15.02 -7.07
CA THR A 325 -29.45 -14.35 -6.59
C THR A 325 -30.66 -14.49 -7.53
N GLY A 326 -30.45 -14.65 -8.84
CA GLY A 326 -31.54 -14.56 -9.82
C GLY A 326 -31.53 -15.56 -10.99
N ARG A 327 -32.73 -15.82 -11.53
CA ARG A 327 -32.91 -16.51 -12.83
C ARG A 327 -33.05 -15.58 -14.03
N ARG A 328 -33.37 -14.31 -13.78
CA ARG A 328 -33.52 -13.31 -14.84
C ARG A 328 -32.14 -12.96 -15.40
N ASN A 329 -32.02 -12.88 -16.72
CA ASN A 329 -30.79 -12.50 -17.44
C ASN A 329 -29.56 -13.44 -17.23
N ARG A 330 -29.75 -14.66 -16.72
CA ARG A 330 -28.65 -15.63 -16.51
C ARG A 330 -27.84 -15.87 -17.77
N ASP A 331 -28.51 -16.07 -18.90
CA ASP A 331 -27.85 -16.38 -20.17
C ASP A 331 -26.99 -15.20 -20.64
N SER A 332 -27.52 -13.97 -20.52
CA SER A 332 -26.78 -12.75 -20.84
C SER A 332 -25.57 -12.57 -19.92
N VAL A 333 -25.74 -12.76 -18.60
CA VAL A 333 -24.65 -12.65 -17.63
C VAL A 333 -23.55 -13.67 -17.92
N CYS A 334 -23.96 -14.92 -18.16
CA CYS A 334 -23.03 -15.99 -18.47
C CYS A 334 -22.28 -15.73 -19.78
N ALA A 335 -23.01 -15.32 -20.83
CA ALA A 335 -22.43 -14.99 -22.14
C ALA A 335 -21.41 -13.84 -22.03
N THR A 336 -21.76 -12.73 -21.38
CA THR A 336 -20.84 -11.59 -21.20
C THR A 336 -19.59 -12.01 -20.43
N ARG A 337 -19.73 -12.77 -19.34
CA ARG A 337 -18.59 -13.27 -18.55
C ARG A 337 -17.71 -14.21 -19.37
N GLN A 338 -18.30 -15.17 -20.07
CA GLN A 338 -17.57 -16.14 -20.89
C GLN A 338 -16.85 -15.46 -22.05
N GLN A 339 -17.49 -14.51 -22.72
CA GLN A 339 -16.88 -13.75 -23.81
C GLN A 339 -15.64 -12.98 -23.32
N LEU A 340 -15.78 -12.19 -22.24
CA LEU A 340 -14.69 -11.40 -21.69
C LEU A 340 -13.53 -12.28 -21.22
N ASN A 341 -13.81 -13.36 -20.48
CA ASN A 341 -12.78 -14.27 -20.00
C ASN A 341 -12.08 -14.98 -21.17
N ALA A 342 -12.82 -15.45 -22.17
CA ALA A 342 -12.23 -16.10 -23.34
C ALA A 342 -11.36 -15.13 -24.14
N ARG A 343 -11.78 -13.88 -24.31
CA ARG A 343 -10.97 -12.86 -24.99
C ARG A 343 -9.72 -12.50 -24.19
N TRP A 344 -9.86 -12.34 -22.88
CA TRP A 344 -8.74 -12.07 -21.98
C TRP A 344 -7.68 -13.17 -22.01
N GLU A 345 -8.07 -14.45 -21.96
CA GLU A 345 -7.14 -15.58 -22.04
C GLU A 345 -6.44 -15.64 -23.41
N ARG A 346 -7.16 -15.38 -24.52
CA ARG A 346 -6.52 -15.26 -25.84
C ARG A 346 -5.50 -14.13 -25.91
N PHE A 347 -5.84 -12.98 -25.33
CA PHE A 347 -4.93 -11.83 -25.31
C PHE A 347 -3.69 -12.08 -24.45
N ARG A 348 -3.84 -12.73 -23.28
CA ARG A 348 -2.72 -13.20 -22.46
C ARG A 348 -1.79 -14.11 -23.25
N ALA A 349 -2.34 -15.12 -23.91
CA ALA A 349 -1.56 -16.04 -24.74
C ALA A 349 -0.78 -15.30 -25.85
N LEU A 350 -1.38 -14.27 -26.46
CA LEU A 350 -0.70 -13.42 -27.45
C LEU A 350 0.43 -12.58 -26.83
N CYS A 351 0.20 -12.00 -25.65
CA CYS A 351 1.24 -11.28 -24.90
C CYS A 351 2.42 -12.21 -24.58
N ASP A 352 2.14 -13.41 -24.07
CA ASP A 352 3.16 -14.40 -23.69
C ASP A 352 3.95 -14.85 -24.92
N GLN A 353 3.29 -15.16 -26.03
CA GLN A 353 3.94 -15.50 -27.29
C GLN A 353 4.87 -14.39 -27.79
N LYS A 354 4.43 -13.13 -27.72
CA LYS A 354 5.24 -11.98 -28.15
C LYS A 354 6.41 -11.73 -27.21
N LYS A 355 6.21 -11.89 -25.90
CA LYS A 355 7.27 -11.78 -24.88
C LYS A 355 8.33 -12.85 -25.09
N GLU A 356 7.94 -14.10 -25.29
CA GLU A 356 8.85 -15.21 -25.59
C GLU A 356 9.65 -14.95 -26.86
N ALA A 357 9.00 -14.50 -27.94
CA ALA A 357 9.67 -14.14 -29.19
C ALA A 357 10.69 -13.01 -29.01
N LEU A 358 10.37 -11.98 -28.20
CA LEU A 358 11.29 -10.89 -27.88
C LEU A 358 12.49 -11.36 -27.07
N THR A 359 12.26 -12.16 -26.02
CA THR A 359 13.33 -12.72 -25.18
C THR A 359 14.25 -13.64 -26.00
N SER A 360 13.68 -14.46 -26.88
CA SER A 360 14.43 -15.28 -27.82
C SER A 360 15.31 -14.44 -28.75
N ALA A 361 14.74 -13.42 -29.39
CA ALA A 361 15.49 -12.53 -30.30
C ALA A 361 16.62 -11.78 -29.57
N LEU A 362 16.35 -11.26 -28.36
CA LEU A 362 17.37 -10.63 -27.51
C LEU A 362 18.50 -11.60 -27.15
N SER A 363 18.17 -12.84 -26.77
CA SER A 363 19.18 -13.85 -26.46
C SER A 363 20.10 -14.15 -27.65
N ILE A 364 19.54 -14.18 -28.87
CA ILE A 364 20.31 -14.37 -30.10
C ILE A 364 21.21 -13.16 -30.38
N GLN A 365 20.69 -11.92 -30.27
CA GLN A 365 21.48 -10.73 -30.54
C GLN A 365 22.60 -10.51 -29.51
N ASN A 366 22.32 -10.80 -28.23
CA ASN A 366 23.35 -10.77 -27.19
C ASN A 366 24.45 -11.80 -27.48
N PHE A 367 24.07 -13.01 -27.90
CA PHE A 367 25.04 -14.02 -28.32
C PHE A 367 25.90 -13.55 -29.51
N HIS A 368 25.29 -12.90 -30.52
CA HIS A 368 26.04 -12.32 -31.63
C HIS A 368 27.04 -11.26 -31.15
N LEU A 369 26.61 -10.35 -30.27
CA LEU A 369 27.45 -9.32 -29.70
C LEU A 369 28.63 -9.93 -28.92
N GLU A 370 28.37 -10.90 -28.04
CA GLU A 370 29.41 -11.55 -27.25
C GLU A 370 30.41 -12.31 -28.15
N CYS A 371 29.96 -12.92 -29.26
CA CYS A 371 30.85 -13.53 -30.24
C CYS A 371 31.74 -12.49 -30.95
N ASP A 372 31.18 -11.35 -31.33
CA ASP A 372 31.91 -10.27 -32.01
C ASP A 372 32.92 -9.62 -31.07
N GLU A 373 32.54 -9.36 -29.81
CA GLU A 373 33.43 -8.85 -28.76
C GLU A 373 34.56 -9.83 -28.44
N THR A 374 34.25 -11.12 -28.29
CA THR A 374 35.26 -12.16 -28.04
C THR A 374 36.20 -12.30 -29.24
N SER A 375 35.68 -12.23 -30.46
CA SER A 375 36.51 -12.24 -31.68
C SER A 375 37.45 -11.04 -31.74
N ALA A 376 36.95 -9.85 -31.43
CA ALA A 376 37.76 -8.63 -31.39
C ALA A 376 38.87 -8.73 -30.34
N TRP A 377 38.56 -9.27 -29.15
CA TRP A 377 39.54 -9.51 -28.09
C TRP A 377 40.62 -10.52 -28.53
N VAL A 378 40.23 -11.63 -29.17
CA VAL A 378 41.18 -12.62 -29.70
C VAL A 378 42.09 -12.01 -30.78
N GLN A 379 41.53 -11.21 -31.68
CA GLN A 379 42.30 -10.51 -32.73
C GLN A 379 43.29 -9.49 -32.14
N GLU A 380 42.89 -8.76 -31.09
CA GLU A 380 43.78 -7.85 -30.37
C GLU A 380 44.98 -8.60 -29.78
N LYS A 381 44.74 -9.74 -29.12
CA LYS A 381 45.80 -10.59 -28.56
C LYS A 381 46.68 -11.19 -29.64
N THR A 382 46.11 -11.57 -30.78
CA THR A 382 46.86 -12.09 -31.93
C THR A 382 47.83 -11.03 -32.45
N LYS A 383 47.36 -9.80 -32.65
CA LYS A 383 48.22 -8.65 -33.00
C LYS A 383 49.27 -8.34 -31.93
N ALA A 384 48.95 -8.55 -30.65
CA ALA A 384 49.91 -8.37 -29.57
C ALA A 384 51.07 -9.38 -29.66
N ILE A 385 50.81 -10.63 -30.06
CA ILE A 385 51.85 -11.62 -30.36
C ILE A 385 52.65 -11.18 -31.58
N GLU A 386 51.97 -10.77 -32.66
CA GLU A 386 52.64 -10.27 -33.87
C GLU A 386 53.57 -9.10 -33.57
N SER A 387 53.21 -8.18 -32.68
CA SER A 387 54.07 -7.06 -32.27
C SER A 387 55.42 -7.47 -31.67
N THR A 388 55.58 -8.74 -31.29
CA THR A 388 56.80 -9.26 -30.67
C THR A 388 57.86 -9.72 -31.68
N GLN A 389 57.73 -9.48 -33.00
CA GLN A 389 58.57 -10.10 -34.06
C GLN A 389 60.09 -10.16 -33.77
N GLY A 390 60.67 -9.16 -33.08
CA GLY A 390 62.08 -9.19 -32.67
C GLY A 390 62.36 -10.28 -31.62
N LEU A 391 63.26 -11.21 -31.91
CA LEU A 391 63.64 -12.33 -31.02
C LEU A 391 64.43 -11.91 -29.76
N GLY A 392 64.51 -10.62 -29.43
CA GLY A 392 65.38 -10.09 -28.39
C GLY A 392 66.87 -10.13 -28.81
N SER A 393 67.56 -9.00 -28.74
CA SER A 393 68.99 -8.92 -29.07
C SER A 393 69.90 -9.40 -27.94
N ASP A 394 69.36 -9.57 -26.75
CA ASP A 394 70.06 -9.89 -25.51
C ASP A 394 69.17 -10.69 -24.54
N LEU A 395 69.78 -11.31 -23.53
CA LEU A 395 69.08 -12.17 -22.58
C LEU A 395 68.01 -11.43 -21.74
N PRO A 396 68.21 -10.18 -21.27
CA PRO A 396 67.16 -9.39 -20.64
C PRO A 396 65.97 -9.11 -21.57
N GLY A 397 66.21 -8.74 -22.83
CA GLY A 397 65.16 -8.50 -23.82
C GLY A 397 64.33 -9.75 -24.12
N VAL A 398 64.97 -10.90 -24.31
CA VAL A 398 64.28 -12.19 -24.49
C VAL A 398 63.43 -12.54 -23.26
N THR A 399 63.97 -12.34 -22.05
CA THR A 399 63.27 -12.64 -20.80
C THR A 399 62.06 -11.71 -20.58
N ALA A 400 62.17 -10.44 -20.97
CA ALA A 400 61.06 -9.50 -20.94
C ALA A 400 59.94 -9.91 -21.90
N LEU A 401 60.29 -10.32 -23.13
CA LEU A 401 59.32 -10.84 -24.11
C LEU A 401 58.66 -12.14 -23.62
N GLN A 402 59.40 -13.04 -22.97
CA GLN A 402 58.83 -14.26 -22.37
C GLN A 402 57.80 -13.95 -21.28
N ARG A 403 58.09 -12.98 -20.39
CA ARG A 403 57.10 -12.53 -19.39
C ARG A 403 55.84 -11.96 -20.04
N LYS A 404 55.99 -11.22 -21.14
CA LYS A 404 54.85 -10.71 -21.92
C LYS A 404 54.03 -11.84 -22.53
N LEU A 405 54.67 -12.88 -23.09
CA LEU A 405 53.96 -14.07 -23.59
C LEU A 405 53.23 -14.80 -22.47
N SER A 406 53.82 -14.94 -21.28
CA SER A 406 53.10 -15.54 -20.15
C SER A 406 51.86 -14.77 -19.72
N GLY A 407 51.87 -13.44 -19.82
CA GLY A 407 50.63 -12.65 -19.66
C GLY A 407 49.57 -13.00 -20.71
N LEU A 408 49.97 -13.20 -21.96
CA LEU A 408 49.08 -13.62 -23.04
C LEU A 408 48.59 -15.08 -22.89
N GLU A 409 49.37 -15.97 -22.27
CA GLU A 409 48.93 -17.33 -21.90
C GLU A 409 47.75 -17.27 -20.92
N HIS A 410 47.79 -16.39 -19.93
CA HIS A 410 46.70 -16.20 -18.97
C HIS A 410 45.46 -15.60 -19.67
N ASP A 411 45.65 -14.61 -20.55
CA ASP A 411 44.56 -14.08 -21.37
C ASP A 411 43.93 -15.19 -22.24
N LEU A 412 44.74 -16.09 -22.81
CA LEU A 412 44.26 -17.22 -23.60
C LEU A 412 43.42 -18.20 -22.75
N GLU A 413 43.76 -18.44 -21.49
CA GLU A 413 42.93 -19.26 -20.58
C GLU A 413 41.56 -18.62 -20.32
N ALA A 414 41.53 -17.30 -20.13
CA ALA A 414 40.29 -16.55 -19.96
C ALA A 414 39.44 -16.57 -21.24
N ILE A 415 40.06 -16.37 -22.42
CA ILE A 415 39.41 -16.52 -23.73
C ILE A 415 38.85 -17.94 -23.88
N GLN A 416 39.62 -18.98 -23.54
CA GLN A 416 39.15 -20.37 -23.65
C GLN A 416 37.91 -20.63 -22.79
N THR A 417 37.86 -20.04 -21.59
CA THR A 417 36.69 -20.14 -20.72
C THR A 417 35.49 -19.47 -21.37
N LYS A 418 35.65 -18.24 -21.88
CA LYS A 418 34.57 -17.52 -22.57
C LYS A 418 34.08 -18.25 -23.83
N VAL A 419 34.97 -18.84 -24.61
CA VAL A 419 34.61 -19.64 -25.80
C VAL A 419 33.82 -20.89 -25.42
N ARG A 420 34.12 -21.54 -24.29
CA ARG A 420 33.31 -22.68 -23.80
C ARG A 420 31.90 -22.25 -23.40
N GLU A 421 31.76 -21.09 -22.76
CA GLU A 421 30.46 -20.51 -22.43
C GLU A 421 29.66 -20.19 -23.69
N LEU A 422 30.29 -19.52 -24.66
CA LEU A 422 29.67 -19.22 -25.96
C LEU A 422 29.28 -20.49 -26.71
N ARG A 423 30.10 -21.54 -26.68
CA ARG A 423 29.74 -22.84 -27.28
C ARG A 423 28.47 -23.41 -26.65
N ALA A 424 28.42 -23.49 -25.33
CA ALA A 424 27.25 -24.00 -24.63
C ALA A 424 25.99 -23.17 -24.91
N GLN A 425 26.11 -21.84 -24.93
CA GLN A 425 25.01 -20.94 -25.28
C GLN A 425 24.58 -21.08 -26.75
N GLY A 426 25.53 -21.18 -27.67
CA GLY A 426 25.28 -21.31 -29.11
C GLY A 426 24.65 -22.65 -29.49
N GLU A 427 25.05 -23.74 -28.85
CA GLU A 427 24.43 -25.07 -28.99
C GLU A 427 22.99 -25.08 -28.46
N ASP A 428 22.77 -24.50 -27.28
CA ASP A 428 21.43 -24.37 -26.70
C ASP A 428 20.52 -23.51 -27.59
N LEU A 429 20.98 -22.34 -28.04
CA LEU A 429 20.24 -21.47 -28.95
C LEU A 429 19.98 -22.14 -30.31
N SER A 430 20.94 -22.91 -30.83
CA SER A 430 20.77 -23.68 -32.06
C SER A 430 19.69 -24.76 -31.93
N SER A 431 19.61 -25.41 -30.76
CA SER A 431 18.57 -26.41 -30.48
C SER A 431 17.18 -25.79 -30.41
N ARG A 432 17.07 -24.58 -29.82
CA ARG A 432 15.81 -23.82 -29.70
C ARG A 432 15.41 -23.12 -31.00
N HIS A 433 16.36 -22.78 -31.85
CA HIS A 433 16.14 -22.03 -33.10
C HIS A 433 16.80 -22.69 -34.32
N PRO A 434 16.28 -23.84 -34.82
CA PRO A 434 16.90 -24.59 -35.92
C PRO A 434 17.09 -23.78 -37.21
N GLN A 435 16.21 -22.81 -37.48
CA GLN A 435 16.29 -21.96 -38.67
C GLN A 435 17.48 -20.98 -38.62
N GLN A 436 17.90 -20.56 -37.42
CA GLN A 436 19.03 -19.64 -37.23
C GLN A 436 20.33 -20.36 -36.86
N SER A 437 20.25 -21.65 -36.54
CA SER A 437 21.39 -22.50 -36.19
C SER A 437 22.59 -22.36 -37.16
N PRO A 438 22.43 -22.33 -38.50
CA PRO A 438 23.59 -22.17 -39.39
C PRO A 438 24.36 -20.86 -39.17
N ALA A 439 23.66 -19.76 -38.89
CA ALA A 439 24.28 -18.46 -38.64
C ALA A 439 24.94 -18.40 -37.26
N LEU A 440 24.29 -18.99 -36.24
CA LEU A 440 24.81 -19.09 -34.88
C LEU A 440 26.10 -19.93 -34.83
N LEU A 441 26.08 -21.10 -35.47
CA LEU A 441 27.22 -22.00 -35.52
C LEU A 441 28.37 -21.42 -36.34
N ALA A 442 28.11 -20.77 -37.47
CA ALA A 442 29.16 -20.12 -38.26
C ALA A 442 29.90 -19.03 -37.47
N ARG A 443 29.19 -18.25 -36.65
CA ARG A 443 29.82 -17.27 -35.76
C ARG A 443 30.65 -17.92 -34.66
N LEU A 444 30.15 -18.99 -34.05
CA LEU A 444 30.89 -19.76 -33.05
C LEU A 444 32.17 -20.36 -33.66
N GLU A 445 32.08 -20.97 -34.83
CA GLU A 445 33.23 -21.51 -35.58
C GLU A 445 34.28 -20.42 -35.86
N ALA A 446 33.86 -19.21 -36.22
CA ALA A 446 34.78 -18.09 -36.42
C ALA A 446 35.54 -17.71 -35.14
N VAL A 447 34.86 -17.64 -33.99
CA VAL A 447 35.48 -17.37 -32.69
C VAL A 447 36.47 -18.50 -32.33
N GLU A 448 36.06 -19.75 -32.53
CA GLU A 448 36.88 -20.92 -32.22
C GLU A 448 38.14 -21.02 -33.08
N ALA A 449 38.01 -20.71 -34.37
CA ALA A 449 39.11 -20.64 -35.32
C ALA A 449 40.10 -19.53 -34.95
N ALA A 450 39.61 -18.32 -34.64
CA ALA A 450 40.46 -17.22 -34.20
C ALA A 450 41.23 -17.59 -32.91
N ARG A 451 40.59 -18.28 -31.97
CA ARG A 451 41.23 -18.75 -30.73
C ARG A 451 42.30 -19.81 -31.03
N ASP A 452 42.06 -20.73 -31.97
CA ASP A 452 43.07 -21.71 -32.37
C ASP A 452 44.28 -21.06 -33.04
N GLU A 453 44.04 -20.05 -33.88
CA GLU A 453 45.11 -19.24 -34.48
C GLU A 453 45.94 -18.54 -33.41
N LEU A 454 45.30 -17.88 -32.44
CA LEU A 454 45.97 -17.25 -31.30
C LEU A 454 46.83 -18.26 -30.51
N ARG A 455 46.25 -19.44 -30.22
CA ARG A 455 46.95 -20.51 -29.50
C ARG A 455 48.16 -21.03 -30.26
N LEU A 456 48.03 -21.21 -31.58
CA LEU A 456 49.13 -21.64 -32.43
C LEU A 456 50.22 -20.57 -32.50
N GLY A 457 49.85 -19.32 -32.72
CA GLY A 457 50.77 -18.18 -32.76
C GLY A 457 51.57 -18.02 -31.46
N LEU A 458 50.91 -18.19 -30.31
CA LEU A 458 51.55 -18.12 -29.00
C LEU A 458 52.61 -19.23 -28.83
N ARG A 459 52.25 -20.48 -29.14
CA ARG A 459 53.16 -21.63 -29.08
C ARG A 459 54.38 -21.46 -29.96
N LEU A 460 54.17 -21.10 -31.23
CA LEU A 460 55.27 -20.88 -32.18
C LEU A 460 56.20 -19.76 -31.69
N ARG A 461 55.64 -18.71 -31.09
CA ARG A 461 56.43 -17.59 -30.56
C ARG A 461 57.20 -17.98 -29.30
N GLU A 462 56.61 -18.75 -28.41
CA GLU A 462 57.28 -19.28 -27.21
C GLU A 462 58.45 -20.20 -27.56
N GLU A 463 58.26 -21.09 -28.54
CA GLU A 463 59.32 -21.96 -29.06
C GLU A 463 60.49 -21.13 -29.62
N ALA A 464 60.18 -20.16 -30.49
CA ALA A 464 61.20 -19.30 -31.10
C ALA A 464 61.94 -18.42 -30.06
N LEU A 465 61.24 -17.87 -29.06
CA LEU A 465 61.89 -17.15 -27.95
C LEU A 465 62.69 -18.08 -27.04
N GLY A 466 62.24 -19.33 -26.86
CA GLY A 466 62.98 -20.36 -26.14
C GLY A 466 64.32 -20.70 -26.81
N GLU A 467 64.33 -20.82 -28.13
CA GLU A 467 65.55 -20.99 -28.92
C GLU A 467 66.45 -19.76 -28.84
N SER A 468 65.89 -18.55 -29.00
CA SER A 468 66.64 -17.29 -28.83
C SER A 468 67.26 -17.18 -27.42
N LYS A 469 66.53 -17.55 -26.36
CA LYS A 469 67.05 -17.56 -24.99
C LYS A 469 68.25 -18.47 -24.83
N LYS A 470 68.19 -19.69 -25.39
CA LYS A 470 69.31 -20.64 -25.37
C LYS A 470 70.52 -20.08 -26.10
N LEU A 471 70.31 -19.47 -27.27
CA LEU A 471 71.37 -18.81 -28.04
C LEU A 471 71.99 -17.64 -27.26
N GLN A 472 71.18 -16.74 -26.68
CA GLN A 472 71.68 -15.59 -25.93
C GLN A 472 72.40 -16.00 -24.63
N ALA A 473 71.91 -17.03 -23.93
CA ALA A 473 72.60 -17.60 -22.78
C ALA A 473 73.97 -18.17 -23.18
N PHE A 474 74.01 -18.94 -24.28
CA PHE A 474 75.26 -19.45 -24.82
C PHE A 474 76.24 -18.35 -25.23
N LEU A 475 75.76 -17.30 -25.92
CA LEU A 475 76.61 -16.16 -26.32
C LEU A 475 77.22 -15.41 -25.12
N ARG A 476 76.47 -15.31 -24.02
CA ARG A 476 76.95 -14.77 -22.74
C ARG A 476 78.02 -15.67 -22.13
N ASP A 477 77.78 -16.96 -22.05
CA ASP A 477 78.70 -17.92 -21.45
C ASP A 477 79.99 -18.04 -22.30
N LEU A 478 79.85 -18.03 -23.63
CA LEU A 478 80.96 -17.95 -24.59
C LEU A 478 81.75 -16.65 -24.43
N ALA A 479 81.09 -15.51 -24.22
CA ALA A 479 81.79 -14.25 -23.93
C ALA A 479 82.60 -14.34 -22.62
N GLY A 480 82.04 -14.97 -21.58
CA GLY A 480 82.75 -15.25 -20.34
C GLY A 480 83.97 -16.14 -20.54
N LEU A 481 83.83 -17.23 -21.30
CA LEU A 481 84.93 -18.14 -21.62
C LEU A 481 86.02 -17.46 -22.46
N GLN A 482 85.64 -16.64 -23.45
CA GLN A 482 86.60 -15.88 -24.28
C GLN A 482 87.34 -14.81 -23.46
N ALA A 483 86.66 -14.17 -22.50
CA ALA A 483 87.29 -13.22 -21.59
C ALA A 483 88.29 -13.90 -20.66
N TRP A 484 87.92 -15.06 -20.09
CA TRP A 484 88.84 -15.90 -19.32
C TRP A 484 90.03 -16.35 -20.18
N LEU A 485 89.79 -16.86 -21.39
CA LEU A 485 90.84 -17.32 -22.30
C LEU A 485 91.85 -16.21 -22.61
N SER A 486 91.36 -15.01 -22.92
CA SER A 486 92.20 -13.83 -23.14
C SER A 486 93.05 -13.47 -21.91
N GLN A 487 92.46 -13.51 -20.70
CA GLN A 487 93.17 -13.22 -19.45
C GLN A 487 94.23 -14.27 -19.14
N THR A 488 93.91 -15.56 -19.31
CA THR A 488 94.83 -16.68 -19.06
C THR A 488 95.95 -16.72 -20.10
N GLN A 489 95.67 -16.42 -21.37
CA GLN A 489 96.69 -16.23 -22.39
C GLN A 489 97.65 -15.10 -22.03
N ALA A 490 97.15 -13.96 -21.53
CA ALA A 490 97.99 -12.87 -21.06
C ALA A 490 98.88 -13.29 -19.88
N ALA A 491 98.36 -14.09 -18.95
CA ALA A 491 99.14 -14.65 -17.84
C ALA A 491 100.23 -15.64 -18.31
N ALA A 492 99.89 -16.55 -19.23
CA ALA A 492 100.84 -17.51 -19.82
C ALA A 492 101.90 -16.83 -20.71
N ALA A 493 101.57 -15.67 -21.32
CA ALA A 493 102.49 -14.85 -22.10
C ALA A 493 103.54 -14.10 -21.24
N SER A 494 103.41 -14.11 -19.91
CA SER A 494 104.35 -13.41 -19.02
C SER A 494 105.78 -13.86 -19.34
N ARG A 495 106.68 -12.87 -19.50
CA ARG A 495 108.11 -13.09 -19.76
C ARG A 495 108.97 -12.93 -18.51
N ASP A 496 108.35 -12.90 -17.33
CA ASP A 496 109.08 -12.67 -16.08
C ASP A 496 110.03 -13.84 -15.82
N LEU A 497 111.34 -13.58 -15.72
CA LEU A 497 112.33 -14.62 -15.45
C LEU A 497 112.71 -14.59 -13.97
N PRO A 498 112.79 -15.74 -13.29
CA PRO A 498 113.12 -15.78 -11.87
C PRO A 498 114.57 -15.34 -11.64
N ALA A 499 114.78 -14.42 -10.70
CA ALA A 499 116.11 -13.96 -10.31
C ALA A 499 116.73 -14.83 -9.22
N THR A 500 115.91 -15.62 -8.51
CA THR A 500 116.34 -16.52 -7.44
C THR A 500 115.68 -17.90 -7.53
N PRO A 501 116.27 -18.95 -6.92
CA PRO A 501 115.67 -20.29 -6.92
C PRO A 501 114.27 -20.32 -6.27
N ALA A 502 114.07 -19.58 -5.17
CA ALA A 502 112.78 -19.50 -4.50
C ALA A 502 111.70 -18.79 -5.36
N GLU A 503 112.09 -17.77 -6.14
CA GLU A 503 111.19 -17.15 -7.11
C GLU A 503 110.89 -18.08 -8.29
N ALA A 504 111.86 -18.89 -8.74
CA ALA A 504 111.67 -19.88 -9.80
C ALA A 504 110.66 -20.96 -9.38
N GLU A 505 110.80 -21.52 -8.17
CA GLU A 505 109.85 -22.48 -7.59
C GLU A 505 108.46 -21.85 -7.41
N ARG A 506 108.37 -20.59 -6.98
CA ARG A 506 107.09 -19.87 -6.86
C ARG A 506 106.42 -19.66 -8.22
N LEU A 507 107.17 -19.21 -9.24
CA LEU A 507 106.65 -19.00 -10.59
C LEU A 507 106.23 -20.32 -11.25
N LEU A 508 106.98 -21.41 -11.03
CA LEU A 508 106.60 -22.75 -11.46
C LEU A 508 105.32 -23.23 -10.76
N SER A 509 105.19 -23.02 -9.44
CA SER A 509 103.97 -23.37 -8.72
C SER A 509 102.75 -22.57 -9.20
N GLN A 510 102.94 -21.28 -9.52
CA GLN A 510 101.90 -20.44 -10.14
C GLN A 510 101.55 -20.93 -11.56
N HIS A 511 102.55 -21.38 -12.34
CA HIS A 511 102.35 -21.92 -13.69
C HIS A 511 101.67 -23.30 -13.68
N GLU A 512 101.96 -24.15 -12.69
CA GLU A 512 101.24 -25.39 -12.40
C GLU A 512 99.82 -25.12 -11.88
N SER A 513 99.61 -24.03 -11.15
CA SER A 513 98.26 -23.57 -10.79
C SER A 513 97.47 -23.16 -12.04
N LEU A 514 98.08 -22.41 -12.96
CA LEU A 514 97.48 -22.09 -14.25
C LEU A 514 97.18 -23.35 -15.06
N ARG A 515 98.05 -24.37 -15.03
CA ARG A 515 97.79 -25.65 -15.69
C ARG A 515 96.53 -26.33 -15.18
N ARG A 516 96.37 -26.41 -13.86
CA ARG A 516 95.17 -26.98 -13.23
C ARG A 516 93.91 -26.17 -13.58
N GLU A 517 94.04 -24.86 -13.72
CA GLU A 517 92.94 -23.99 -14.15
C GLU A 517 92.57 -24.24 -15.63
N ILE A 518 93.55 -24.35 -16.53
CA ILE A 518 93.33 -24.70 -17.93
C ILE A 518 92.67 -26.07 -18.07
N GLU A 519 93.11 -27.06 -17.29
CA GLU A 519 92.52 -28.40 -17.27
C GLU A 519 91.06 -28.37 -16.79
N ARG A 520 90.75 -27.56 -15.77
CA ARG A 520 89.39 -27.37 -15.28
C ARG A 520 88.46 -26.76 -16.33
N TYR A 521 88.92 -25.75 -17.07
CA TYR A 521 88.17 -25.14 -18.17
C TYR A 521 88.16 -26.00 -19.44
N GLY A 522 88.92 -27.10 -19.49
CA GLY A 522 88.99 -27.98 -20.65
C GLY A 522 87.65 -28.65 -20.98
N ASP A 523 86.87 -28.98 -19.96
CA ASP A 523 85.51 -29.48 -20.14
C ASP A 523 84.56 -28.37 -20.63
N ASP A 524 84.69 -27.15 -20.10
CA ASP A 524 83.89 -26.00 -20.52
C ASP A 524 84.17 -25.60 -21.98
N TYR A 525 85.43 -25.67 -22.42
CA TYR A 525 85.83 -25.44 -23.81
C TYR A 525 85.26 -26.52 -24.75
N ARG A 526 85.43 -27.80 -24.43
CA ARG A 526 84.85 -28.90 -25.23
C ARG A 526 83.33 -28.81 -25.28
N GLY A 527 82.70 -28.50 -24.15
CA GLY A 527 81.27 -28.28 -24.04
C GLY A 527 80.79 -27.09 -24.88
N ALA A 528 81.51 -25.98 -24.86
CA ALA A 528 81.22 -24.81 -25.69
C ALA A 528 81.35 -25.11 -27.19
N GLY A 529 82.37 -25.87 -27.59
CA GLY A 529 82.56 -26.31 -28.98
C GLY A 529 81.44 -27.24 -29.46
N ALA A 530 81.04 -28.22 -28.65
CA ALA A 530 79.95 -29.14 -28.98
C ALA A 530 78.58 -28.42 -29.07
N THR A 531 78.25 -27.63 -28.04
CA THR A 531 77.00 -26.86 -27.96
C THR A 531 76.93 -25.80 -29.06
N GLY A 532 78.07 -25.14 -29.35
CA GLY A 532 78.18 -24.16 -30.42
C GLY A 532 77.90 -24.74 -31.80
N LYS A 533 78.42 -25.94 -32.09
CA LYS A 533 78.14 -26.66 -33.35
C LYS A 533 76.65 -27.03 -33.47
N GLU A 534 76.05 -27.54 -32.39
CA GLU A 534 74.62 -27.87 -32.37
C GLU A 534 73.72 -26.65 -32.58
N LEU A 535 74.04 -25.51 -31.95
CA LEU A 535 73.32 -24.25 -32.13
C LEU A 535 73.47 -23.69 -33.55
N VAL A 536 74.65 -23.86 -34.17
CA VAL A 536 74.91 -23.49 -35.56
C VAL A 536 74.09 -24.32 -36.54
N GLU A 537 73.91 -25.61 -36.27
CA GLU A 537 73.09 -26.51 -37.09
C GLU A 537 71.60 -26.22 -36.97
N ARG A 538 71.12 -25.87 -35.77
CA ARG A 538 69.70 -25.60 -35.52
C ARG A 538 69.23 -24.22 -36.01
N ASN A 539 70.09 -23.20 -35.99
CA ASN A 539 69.71 -21.83 -36.35
C ASN A 539 70.01 -21.45 -37.82
N ARG A 540 70.21 -22.44 -38.71
CA ARG A 540 70.60 -22.27 -40.13
C ARG A 540 69.77 -21.18 -40.83
N GLY A 541 70.42 -20.08 -41.23
CA GLY A 541 69.79 -18.96 -41.96
C GLY A 541 69.66 -17.64 -41.18
N GLN A 542 69.97 -17.59 -39.88
CA GLN A 542 69.99 -16.35 -39.10
C GLN A 542 71.33 -15.60 -39.22
N GLY A 543 71.30 -14.26 -39.35
CA GLY A 543 72.52 -13.43 -39.51
C GLY A 543 73.53 -13.51 -38.35
N GLN A 544 73.12 -13.99 -37.18
CA GLN A 544 74.00 -14.18 -36.02
C GLN A 544 74.91 -15.43 -36.13
N LEU A 545 74.67 -16.32 -37.10
CA LEU A 545 75.44 -17.55 -37.31
C LEU A 545 76.90 -17.30 -37.71
N LEU A 546 77.12 -16.36 -38.62
CA LEU A 546 78.47 -16.06 -39.11
C LEU A 546 79.34 -15.52 -37.97
N LEU A 547 78.77 -14.63 -37.16
CA LEU A 547 79.43 -14.08 -35.98
C LEU A 547 79.69 -15.17 -34.93
N LEU A 548 78.75 -16.09 -34.72
CA LEU A 548 78.92 -17.21 -33.79
C LEU A 548 80.04 -18.15 -34.25
N GLN A 549 80.05 -18.53 -35.54
CA GLN A 549 81.10 -19.37 -36.12
C GLN A 549 82.48 -18.71 -35.99
N GLN A 550 82.61 -17.43 -36.34
CA GLN A 550 83.86 -16.69 -36.17
C GLN A 550 84.33 -16.65 -34.71
N ARG A 551 83.39 -16.49 -33.76
CA ARG A 551 83.71 -16.50 -32.33
C ARG A 551 84.16 -17.88 -31.83
N LEU A 552 83.57 -18.97 -32.34
CA LEU A 552 83.99 -20.33 -32.03
C LEU A 552 85.36 -20.65 -32.64
N GLU A 553 85.63 -20.25 -33.88
CA GLU A 553 86.96 -20.40 -34.49
C GLU A 553 88.03 -19.59 -33.74
N ALA A 554 87.68 -18.38 -33.28
CA ALA A 554 88.57 -17.58 -32.46
C ALA A 554 88.84 -18.23 -31.10
N LEU A 555 87.84 -18.89 -30.51
CA LEU A 555 88.00 -19.66 -29.28
C LEU A 555 88.94 -20.87 -29.51
N ASP A 556 88.75 -21.62 -30.59
CA ASP A 556 89.58 -22.79 -30.94
C ASP A 556 91.05 -22.39 -31.16
N LYS A 557 91.29 -21.38 -32.00
CA LYS A 557 92.64 -20.86 -32.24
C LYS A 557 93.28 -20.34 -30.95
N GLY A 558 92.51 -19.61 -30.14
CA GLY A 558 93.00 -19.10 -28.87
C GLY A 558 93.32 -20.22 -27.87
N TRP A 559 92.52 -21.29 -27.83
CA TRP A 559 92.75 -22.44 -26.95
C TRP A 559 94.03 -23.20 -27.31
N GLU A 560 94.25 -23.47 -28.61
CA GLU A 560 95.50 -24.08 -29.10
C GLU A 560 96.72 -23.21 -28.79
N GLN A 561 96.61 -21.89 -29.02
CA GLN A 561 97.66 -20.93 -28.69
C GLN A 561 97.97 -20.91 -27.20
N LEU A 562 96.96 -20.98 -26.32
CA LEU A 562 97.17 -21.03 -24.88
C LEU A 562 97.98 -22.28 -24.48
N GLY A 563 97.66 -23.44 -25.05
CA GLY A 563 98.40 -24.68 -24.82
C GLY A 563 99.87 -24.55 -25.20
N TRP A 564 100.14 -24.03 -26.41
CA TRP A 564 101.50 -23.78 -26.87
C TRP A 564 102.25 -22.75 -26.00
N MET A 565 101.61 -21.63 -25.65
CA MET A 565 102.20 -20.59 -24.80
C MET A 565 102.53 -21.12 -23.41
N TRP A 566 101.68 -21.98 -22.85
CA TRP A 566 101.92 -22.61 -21.56
C TRP A 566 103.12 -23.58 -21.62
N GLU A 567 103.22 -24.42 -22.66
CA GLU A 567 104.34 -25.35 -22.84
C GLU A 567 105.67 -24.62 -23.04
N GLU A 568 105.67 -23.57 -23.86
CA GLU A 568 106.85 -22.73 -24.09
C GLU A 568 107.29 -22.04 -22.80
N ARG A 569 106.33 -21.49 -22.03
CA ARG A 569 106.60 -20.88 -20.73
C ARG A 569 107.11 -21.88 -19.70
N GLN A 570 106.57 -23.10 -19.69
CA GLN A 570 107.03 -24.18 -18.80
C GLN A 570 108.48 -24.55 -19.12
N ARG A 571 108.83 -24.66 -20.41
CA ARG A 571 110.21 -24.89 -20.85
C ARG A 571 111.14 -23.77 -20.38
N LEU A 572 110.76 -22.52 -20.61
CA LEU A 572 111.55 -21.35 -20.19
C LEU A 572 111.73 -21.29 -18.66
N LEU A 573 110.70 -21.57 -17.87
CA LEU A 573 110.79 -21.60 -16.40
C LEU A 573 111.62 -22.78 -15.89
N ALA A 574 111.55 -23.95 -16.53
CA ALA A 574 112.36 -25.12 -16.19
C ALA A 574 113.84 -24.90 -16.53
N GLU A 575 114.14 -24.32 -17.70
CA GLU A 575 115.49 -23.91 -18.09
C GLU A 575 116.03 -22.81 -17.16
N ALA A 576 115.21 -21.81 -16.82
CA ALA A 576 115.59 -20.77 -15.86
C ALA A 576 115.84 -21.34 -14.45
N LEU A 577 115.02 -22.29 -13.97
CA LEU A 577 115.28 -22.98 -12.71
C LEU A 577 116.58 -23.78 -12.76
N ALA A 578 116.79 -24.57 -13.82
CA ALA A 578 118.03 -25.34 -14.01
C ALA A 578 119.26 -24.42 -14.05
N PHE A 579 119.15 -23.27 -14.70
CA PHE A 579 120.18 -22.24 -14.72
C PHE A 579 120.41 -21.60 -13.34
N GLN A 580 119.35 -21.29 -12.58
CA GLN A 580 119.48 -20.73 -11.23
C GLN A 580 120.06 -21.76 -10.23
N LEU A 581 119.70 -23.04 -10.37
CA LEU A 581 120.29 -24.15 -9.61
C LEU A 581 121.76 -24.34 -9.98
N PHE A 582 122.10 -24.32 -11.28
CA PHE A 582 123.48 -24.33 -11.74
C PHE A 582 124.28 -23.14 -11.19
N LEU A 583 123.74 -21.93 -11.20
CA LEU A 583 124.41 -20.76 -10.61
C LEU A 583 124.59 -20.89 -9.09
N ARG A 584 123.59 -21.43 -8.38
CA ARG A 584 123.69 -21.71 -6.94
C ARG A 584 124.76 -22.76 -6.65
N ASP A 585 124.74 -23.86 -7.38
CA ASP A 585 125.64 -25.01 -7.19
C ASP A 585 127.06 -24.66 -7.65
N SER A 586 127.22 -23.89 -8.73
CA SER A 586 128.50 -23.34 -9.19
C SER A 586 129.08 -22.36 -8.16
N LYS A 587 128.27 -21.51 -7.53
CA LYS A 587 128.74 -20.66 -6.42
C LYS A 587 129.12 -21.47 -5.18
N GLN A 588 128.44 -22.59 -4.91
CA GLN A 588 128.82 -23.50 -3.84
C GLN A 588 130.13 -24.24 -4.16
N VAL A 589 130.33 -24.69 -5.40
CA VAL A 589 131.55 -25.35 -5.87
C VAL A 589 132.73 -24.36 -5.94
N GLU A 590 132.54 -23.15 -6.43
CA GLU A 590 133.54 -22.07 -6.36
C GLU A 590 133.91 -21.76 -4.91
N GLY A 591 132.93 -21.71 -4.00
CA GLY A 591 133.19 -21.52 -2.58
C GLY A 591 133.92 -22.68 -1.88
N VAL A 592 133.84 -23.89 -2.45
CA VAL A 592 134.59 -25.08 -1.98
C VAL A 592 135.99 -25.13 -2.60
N LEU A 593 136.13 -24.79 -3.88
CA LEU A 593 137.41 -24.70 -4.60
C LEU A 593 138.25 -23.50 -4.16
N SER A 594 137.65 -22.40 -3.69
CA SER A 594 138.36 -21.24 -3.13
C SER A 594 138.82 -21.45 -1.67
N ARG A 595 138.58 -22.64 -1.09
CA ARG A 595 138.97 -23.01 0.28
C ARG A 595 139.99 -24.16 0.32
N GLN A 596 140.54 -24.54 -0.84
CA GLN A 596 141.84 -25.19 -0.98
C GLN A 596 142.86 -24.16 -1.44
#